data_AF-A0A016VWJ7-F1
#
_entry.id   AF-A0A016VWJ7-F1
#
_cell.length_a   1.000
_cell.length_b   1.000
_cell.length_c   1.000
_cell.angle_alpha   90.00
_cell.angle_beta   90.00
_cell.angle_gamma   90.00
#
_symmetry.space_group_name_H-M   'P 1'
#
loop_
_entity.id
_entity.type
_entity.pdbx_description
1 polymer ?
#
loop_
_entity_poly.entity_id
_entity_poly.type
_entity_poly.pdbx_seq_one_letter_code
_entity_poly.pdbx_strand_id
1 'polypeptide(L)'
;MLNPESSYGERFPGQYGSDHIFDAANVKVVSRQATKIILLMISYWTFQRNYDGLVLGCGICSKHEGNQDELIGGDLATLAALLHAHIISTFKKMNLSRGEYLLLKAVALFEALDEHFPPAICLIMETALNKYRSALVSYMKRSHPELEHEALLGRVQALLGTLTSLEVAKEFDNSRLIEAILRNNGDMRGRLTIGVHMDSNRMD
;
A
#
# COMPACT_ATOMS: atom_id res chain seq x y z
N MET A 1 34.82 4.06 59.08
CA MET A 1 34.43 2.90 58.24
C MET A 1 32.98 3.12 57.83
N LEU A 2 32.79 3.47 56.55
CA LEU A 2 31.50 3.69 55.91
C LEU A 2 30.92 2.34 55.52
N ASN A 3 29.63 2.14 55.75
CA ASN A 3 28.85 1.07 55.15
C ASN A 3 27.52 1.68 54.67
N PRO A 4 27.32 1.88 53.35
CA PRO A 4 26.07 2.38 52.79
C PRO A 4 25.48 1.41 51.76
N GLU A 5 24.59 0.52 52.18
CA GLU A 5 23.62 -0.19 51.33
C GLU A 5 22.40 -0.45 52.24
N SER A 6 21.14 -0.18 51.93
CA SER A 6 20.47 -0.20 50.64
C SER A 6 19.22 0.70 50.68
N SER A 7 19.04 1.53 49.65
CA SER A 7 17.71 2.01 49.25
C SER A 7 17.48 1.51 47.82
N TYR A 8 16.94 0.30 47.69
CA TYR A 8 16.40 -0.15 46.42
C TYR A 8 15.10 0.60 46.18
N GLY A 9 15.20 1.69 45.41
CA GLY A 9 14.06 2.25 44.71
C GLY A 9 13.60 1.24 43.66
N GLU A 10 12.36 0.78 43.80
CA GLU A 10 11.65 -0.01 42.79
C GLU A 10 11.67 0.73 41.45
N ARG A 11 12.36 0.17 40.45
CA ARG A 11 12.19 0.57 39.05
C ARG A 11 11.05 -0.24 38.45
N PHE A 12 9.98 0.46 38.10
CA PHE A 12 8.86 -0.07 37.31
C PHE A 12 9.34 -0.66 35.97
N PRO A 13 8.85 -1.85 35.56
CA PRO A 13 9.09 -2.40 34.23
C PRO A 13 8.05 -1.81 33.28
N GLY A 14 8.37 -0.74 32.56
CA GLY A 14 7.34 -0.01 31.80
C GLY A 14 7.73 0.64 30.47
N GLN A 15 8.95 0.48 29.96
CA GLN A 15 9.38 1.30 28.79
C GLN A 15 10.09 0.57 27.65
N TYR A 16 10.42 -0.72 27.77
CA TYR A 16 11.13 -1.44 26.69
C TYR A 16 10.21 -2.24 25.76
N GLY A 17 8.90 -2.34 26.05
CA GLY A 17 7.96 -3.16 25.28
C GLY A 17 7.14 -2.41 24.22
N SER A 18 6.89 -1.12 24.40
CA SER A 18 6.02 -0.33 23.50
C SER A 18 6.66 -0.04 22.14
N ASP A 19 7.96 0.24 22.14
CA ASP A 19 8.65 0.73 20.95
C ASP A 19 8.87 -0.40 19.95
N HIS A 20 9.22 -1.60 20.42
CA HIS A 20 9.33 -2.79 19.56
C HIS A 20 7.98 -3.23 18.97
N ILE A 21 6.87 -3.09 19.72
CA ILE A 21 5.53 -3.40 19.21
C ILE A 21 5.12 -2.38 18.15
N PHE A 22 5.44 -1.09 18.37
CA PHE A 22 5.16 -0.03 17.42
C PHE A 22 5.99 -0.18 16.14
N ASP A 23 7.27 -0.53 16.25
CA ASP A 23 8.14 -0.79 15.10
C ASP A 23 7.71 -2.01 14.31
N ALA A 24 7.36 -3.12 14.98
CA ALA A 24 6.83 -4.32 14.32
C ALA A 24 5.48 -4.03 13.63
N ALA A 25 4.62 -3.23 14.24
CA ALA A 25 3.36 -2.79 13.64
C ALA A 25 3.60 -1.91 12.40
N ASN A 26 4.54 -0.96 12.46
CA ASN A 26 4.90 -0.13 11.31
C ASN A 26 5.46 -0.94 10.15
N VAL A 27 6.38 -1.88 10.44
CA VAL A 27 6.91 -2.81 9.43
C VAL A 27 5.80 -3.65 8.82
N LYS A 28 4.83 -4.09 9.62
CA LYS A 28 3.67 -4.86 9.15
C LYS A 28 2.77 -4.03 8.24
N VAL A 29 2.44 -2.79 8.62
CA VAL A 29 1.64 -1.87 7.78
C VAL A 29 2.36 -1.62 6.45
N VAL A 30 3.64 -1.28 6.49
CA VAL A 30 4.42 -0.98 5.28
C VAL A 30 4.53 -2.19 4.37
N SER A 31 4.91 -3.35 4.90
CA SER A 31 5.11 -4.56 4.08
C SER A 31 3.85 -5.02 3.38
N ARG A 32 2.67 -4.81 3.97
CA ARG A 32 1.39 -5.27 3.42
C ARG A 32 0.74 -4.31 2.45
N GLN A 33 0.95 -3.01 2.67
CA GLN A 33 0.38 -1.96 1.83
C GLN A 33 1.32 -1.55 0.71
N ALA A 34 2.59 -1.94 0.75
CA ALA A 34 3.62 -1.57 -0.23
C ALA A 34 3.17 -1.83 -1.67
N THR A 35 2.75 -3.05 -2.00
CA THR A 35 2.30 -3.40 -3.36
C THR A 35 1.14 -2.51 -3.82
N LYS A 36 0.11 -2.35 -2.99
CA LYS A 36 -1.03 -1.46 -3.31
C LYS A 36 -0.59 -0.02 -3.55
N ILE A 37 0.30 0.50 -2.70
CA ILE A 37 0.84 1.86 -2.82
C ILE A 37 1.69 2.02 -4.09
N ILE A 38 2.50 1.02 -4.44
CA ILE A 38 3.30 0.99 -5.66
C ILE A 38 2.39 1.01 -6.89
N LEU A 39 1.36 0.14 -6.93
CA LEU A 39 0.40 0.09 -8.03
C LEU A 39 -0.35 1.42 -8.18
N LEU A 40 -0.79 2.02 -7.07
CA LEU A 40 -1.41 3.35 -7.07
C LEU A 40 -0.47 4.44 -7.58
N MET A 41 0.83 4.38 -7.25
CA MET A 41 1.84 5.30 -7.78
C MET A 41 2.05 5.13 -9.29
N ILE A 42 2.17 3.89 -9.78
CA ILE A 42 2.28 3.58 -11.21
C ILE A 42 1.05 4.10 -11.96
N SER A 43 -0.16 3.86 -11.45
CA SER A 43 -1.40 4.37 -12.05
C SER A 43 -1.42 5.89 -12.12
N TYR A 44 -0.99 6.58 -11.06
CA TYR A 44 -0.95 8.04 -11.05
C TYR A 44 0.07 8.62 -12.03
N TRP A 45 1.29 8.07 -12.08
CA TRP A 45 2.30 8.52 -13.05
C TRP A 45 1.88 8.27 -14.49
N THR A 46 1.26 7.12 -14.75
CA THR A 46 0.72 6.77 -16.06
C THR A 46 -0.41 7.71 -16.47
N PHE A 47 -1.31 8.03 -15.54
CA PHE A 47 -2.34 9.06 -15.72
C PHE A 47 -1.73 10.43 -16.04
N GLN A 48 -0.76 10.90 -15.24
CA GLN A 48 -0.14 12.22 -15.43
C GLN A 48 0.57 12.37 -16.77
N ARG A 49 1.19 11.29 -17.28
CA ARG A 49 1.86 11.29 -18.58
C ARG A 49 0.92 10.99 -19.75
N ASN A 50 -0.35 10.67 -19.48
CA ASN A 50 -1.32 10.19 -20.46
C ASN A 50 -0.73 9.12 -21.41
N TYR A 51 -0.10 8.12 -20.82
CA TYR A 51 0.60 7.06 -21.55
C TYR A 51 -0.27 5.81 -21.68
N ASP A 52 -0.25 5.15 -22.83
CA ASP A 52 -1.09 3.97 -23.12
C ASP A 52 -0.55 2.65 -22.53
N GLY A 53 0.75 2.62 -22.17
CA GLY A 53 1.36 1.52 -21.42
C GLY A 53 1.42 1.80 -19.92
N LEU A 54 2.41 1.26 -19.20
CA LEU A 54 2.66 1.65 -17.81
C LEU A 54 3.92 2.50 -17.69
N VAL A 55 3.85 3.53 -16.85
CA VAL A 55 5.02 4.31 -16.44
C VAL A 55 5.48 3.79 -15.09
N LEU A 56 6.57 3.04 -15.11
CA LEU A 56 7.27 2.57 -13.92
C LEU A 56 8.24 3.65 -13.40
N GLY A 57 8.79 3.43 -12.21
CA GLY A 57 9.76 4.34 -11.60
C GLY A 57 10.95 4.65 -12.52
N CYS A 58 11.58 5.80 -12.29
CA CYS A 58 12.77 6.25 -13.04
C CYS A 58 12.57 6.46 -14.55
N GLY A 59 11.33 6.60 -15.01
CA GLY A 59 11.02 6.90 -16.42
C GLY A 59 10.99 5.67 -17.33
N ILE A 60 11.02 4.47 -16.76
CA ILE A 60 10.84 3.21 -17.51
C ILE A 60 9.37 3.13 -17.96
N CYS A 61 9.15 2.94 -19.25
CA CYS A 61 7.81 2.80 -19.82
C CYS A 61 7.67 1.40 -20.44
N SER A 62 6.62 0.66 -20.08
CA SER A 62 6.28 -0.59 -20.79
C SER A 62 5.47 -0.24 -22.04
N LYS A 63 5.92 -0.69 -23.21
CA LYS A 63 5.13 -0.57 -24.46
C LYS A 63 4.18 -1.74 -24.58
N HIS A 64 3.01 -1.51 -25.17
CA HIS A 64 2.02 -2.54 -25.46
C HIS A 64 2.47 -3.47 -26.62
N GLU A 65 3.50 -3.11 -27.40
CA GLU A 65 3.92 -3.88 -28.57
C GLU A 65 5.44 -4.10 -28.64
N GLY A 66 5.82 -5.36 -28.82
CA GLY A 66 7.10 -5.77 -29.42
C GLY A 66 8.05 -6.54 -28.51
N ASN A 67 8.00 -7.88 -28.63
CA ASN A 67 9.01 -8.87 -28.21
C ASN A 67 9.56 -8.73 -26.77
N GLN A 68 8.91 -9.36 -25.80
CA GLN A 68 9.52 -9.68 -24.51
C GLN A 68 9.09 -11.08 -24.07
N ASP A 69 10.00 -11.83 -23.43
CA ASP A 69 9.81 -13.19 -22.89
C ASP A 69 8.35 -13.49 -22.55
N GLU A 70 7.77 -14.52 -23.20
CA GLU A 70 6.33 -14.75 -23.30
C GLU A 70 5.57 -14.77 -21.96
N LEU A 71 6.23 -15.09 -20.84
CA LEU A 71 5.61 -15.09 -19.52
C LEU A 71 5.54 -13.69 -18.86
N ILE A 72 6.67 -12.98 -18.77
CA ILE A 72 6.74 -11.69 -18.03
C ILE A 72 6.00 -10.59 -18.78
N GLY A 73 6.04 -10.62 -20.12
CA GLY A 73 5.28 -9.68 -20.95
C GLY A 73 3.76 -9.85 -20.81
N GLY A 74 3.28 -11.09 -20.70
CA GLY A 74 1.84 -11.40 -20.58
C GLY A 74 1.24 -10.98 -19.24
N ASP A 75 1.95 -11.20 -18.14
CA ASP A 75 1.51 -10.79 -16.81
C ASP A 75 1.50 -9.26 -16.67
N LEU A 76 2.56 -8.58 -17.15
CA LEU A 76 2.64 -7.13 -17.13
C LEU A 76 1.56 -6.47 -18.00
N ALA A 77 1.24 -7.05 -19.16
CA ALA A 77 0.17 -6.57 -20.02
C ALA A 77 -1.21 -6.73 -19.35
N THR A 78 -1.44 -7.85 -18.65
CA THR A 78 -2.68 -8.09 -17.90
C THR A 78 -2.84 -7.10 -16.76
N LEU A 79 -1.77 -6.89 -15.97
CA LEU A 79 -1.75 -5.88 -14.91
C LEU A 79 -1.99 -4.48 -15.49
N ALA A 80 -1.34 -4.14 -16.60
CA ALA A 80 -1.55 -2.87 -17.29
C ALA A 80 -3.01 -2.68 -17.70
N ALA A 81 -3.63 -3.70 -18.29
CA ALA A 81 -5.03 -3.66 -18.69
C ALA A 81 -5.97 -3.44 -17.49
N LEU A 82 -5.74 -4.12 -16.36
CA LEU A 82 -6.50 -3.93 -15.13
C LEU A 82 -6.37 -2.50 -14.59
N LEU A 83 -5.14 -1.98 -14.51
CA LEU A 83 -4.89 -0.62 -14.04
C LEU A 83 -5.53 0.42 -14.96
N HIS A 84 -5.43 0.23 -16.28
CA HIS A 84 -6.05 1.12 -17.27
C HIS A 84 -7.57 1.12 -17.20
N ALA A 85 -8.16 -0.07 -17.16
CA ALA A 85 -9.61 -0.24 -17.21
C ALA A 85 -10.33 0.36 -16.01
N HIS A 86 -9.76 0.24 -14.80
CA HIS A 86 -10.49 0.55 -13.57
C HIS A 86 -9.95 1.75 -12.78
N ILE A 87 -8.63 1.99 -12.79
CA ILE A 87 -8.01 3.01 -11.95
C ILE A 87 -7.67 4.24 -12.78
N ILE A 88 -6.88 4.08 -13.84
CA ILE A 88 -6.45 5.19 -14.69
C ILE A 88 -7.63 5.80 -15.43
N SER A 89 -8.57 5.00 -15.95
CA SER A 89 -9.81 5.49 -16.56
C SER A 89 -10.62 6.36 -15.59
N THR A 90 -10.73 5.96 -14.32
CA THR A 90 -11.39 6.73 -13.27
C THR A 90 -10.64 8.03 -12.98
N PHE A 91 -9.30 8.00 -12.90
CA PHE A 91 -8.49 9.21 -12.72
C PHE A 91 -8.66 10.20 -13.87
N LYS A 92 -8.71 9.70 -15.12
CA LYS A 92 -8.99 10.49 -16.33
C LYS A 92 -10.39 11.10 -16.29
N LYS A 93 -11.42 10.27 -16.05
CA LYS A 93 -12.82 10.72 -15.99
C LYS A 93 -13.05 11.79 -14.93
N MET A 94 -12.37 11.67 -13.80
CA MET A 94 -12.50 12.59 -12.67
C MET A 94 -11.53 13.77 -12.76
N ASN A 95 -10.62 13.82 -13.72
CA ASN A 95 -9.52 14.80 -13.73
C ASN A 95 -8.83 14.89 -12.36
N LEU A 96 -8.30 13.76 -11.90
CA LEU A 96 -7.78 13.61 -10.54
C LEU A 96 -6.69 14.66 -10.24
N SER A 97 -6.91 15.48 -9.22
CA SER A 97 -5.92 16.44 -8.76
C SER A 97 -4.83 15.78 -7.91
N ARG A 98 -3.67 16.44 -7.81
CA ARG A 98 -2.58 15.99 -6.93
C ARG A 98 -3.01 15.90 -5.46
N GLY A 99 -3.83 16.83 -4.99
CA GLY A 99 -4.32 16.82 -3.60
C GLY A 99 -5.21 15.61 -3.29
N GLU A 100 -6.15 15.31 -4.19
CA GLU A 100 -7.00 14.13 -4.07
C GLU A 100 -6.18 12.85 -4.14
N TYR A 101 -5.21 12.77 -5.05
CA TYR A 101 -4.29 11.64 -5.13
C TYR A 101 -3.53 11.40 -3.82
N LEU A 102 -2.97 12.45 -3.20
CA LEU A 102 -2.21 12.31 -1.95
C LEU A 102 -3.11 11.83 -0.80
N LEU A 103 -4.34 12.33 -0.73
CA LEU A 103 -5.31 11.90 0.27
C LEU A 103 -5.80 10.46 0.00
N LEU A 104 -6.05 10.10 -1.26
CA LEU A 104 -6.38 8.73 -1.67
C LEU A 104 -5.26 7.75 -1.33
N LYS A 105 -4.00 8.16 -1.53
CA LYS A 105 -2.82 7.39 -1.13
C LYS A 105 -2.75 7.18 0.38
N ALA A 106 -3.09 8.20 1.17
CA ALA A 106 -3.17 8.07 2.62
C ALA A 106 -4.31 7.13 3.04
N VAL A 107 -5.49 7.23 2.42
CA VAL A 107 -6.60 6.29 2.65
C VAL A 107 -6.16 4.86 2.34
N ALA A 108 -5.53 4.62 1.19
CA ALA A 108 -5.03 3.30 0.80
C ALA A 108 -4.02 2.72 1.81
N LEU A 109 -3.17 3.57 2.41
CA LEU A 109 -2.17 3.13 3.40
C LEU A 109 -2.80 2.64 4.70
N PHE A 110 -3.89 3.27 5.15
CA PHE A 110 -4.55 2.94 6.42
C PHE A 110 -5.75 1.98 6.27
N GLU A 111 -6.17 1.70 5.05
CA GLU A 111 -7.21 0.72 4.75
C GLU A 111 -6.62 -0.70 4.77
N ALA A 112 -6.70 -1.33 5.95
CA ALA A 112 -6.31 -2.72 6.18
C ALA A 112 -7.56 -3.60 6.24
N LEU A 113 -7.93 -4.19 5.10
CA LEU A 113 -9.17 -4.95 4.98
C LEU A 113 -9.13 -6.32 5.70
N ASP A 114 -7.96 -6.92 5.94
CA ASP A 114 -7.87 -8.33 6.38
C ASP A 114 -6.77 -8.62 7.43
N GLU A 115 -6.36 -7.63 8.23
CA GLU A 115 -5.18 -7.80 9.10
C GLU A 115 -5.45 -7.73 10.60
N HIS A 116 -4.89 -8.71 11.31
CA HIS A 116 -4.86 -8.73 12.77
C HIS A 116 -3.74 -7.81 13.29
N PHE A 117 -4.09 -6.59 13.64
CA PHE A 117 -3.23 -5.71 14.43
C PHE A 117 -3.60 -5.75 15.91
N PRO A 118 -2.67 -5.40 16.82
CA PRO A 118 -3.03 -5.18 18.22
C PRO A 118 -4.13 -4.10 18.34
N PRO A 119 -5.09 -4.20 19.29
CA PRO A 119 -6.23 -3.28 19.38
C PRO A 119 -5.87 -1.79 19.40
N ALA A 120 -4.77 -1.42 20.07
CA ALA A 120 -4.28 -0.05 20.11
C ALA A 120 -3.85 0.47 18.72
N ILE A 121 -3.25 -0.40 17.90
CA ILE A 121 -2.85 -0.06 16.54
C ILE A 121 -4.07 0.01 15.62
N CYS A 122 -5.04 -0.90 15.77
CA CYS A 122 -6.31 -0.83 15.03
C CYS A 122 -6.98 0.54 15.25
N LEU A 123 -7.08 0.99 16.50
CA LEU A 123 -7.68 2.28 16.83
C LEU A 123 -6.95 3.46 16.16
N ILE A 124 -5.62 3.43 16.13
CA ILE A 124 -4.81 4.45 15.45
C ILE A 124 -5.08 4.43 13.94
N MET A 125 -5.09 3.24 13.33
CA MET A 125 -5.34 3.07 11.90
C MET A 125 -6.75 3.52 11.51
N GLU A 126 -7.77 3.12 12.26
CA GLU A 126 -9.16 3.56 12.04
C GLU A 126 -9.32 5.06 12.20
N THR A 127 -8.69 5.65 13.22
CA THR A 127 -8.70 7.09 13.44
C THR A 127 -8.04 7.83 12.26
N ALA A 128 -6.89 7.34 11.81
CA ALA A 128 -6.19 7.89 10.64
C ALA A 128 -7.04 7.75 9.36
N LEU A 129 -7.60 6.57 9.12
CA LEU A 129 -8.45 6.28 7.96
C LEU A 129 -9.65 7.23 7.89
N ASN A 130 -10.38 7.38 9.00
CA ASN A 130 -11.52 8.29 9.10
C ASN A 130 -11.10 9.74 8.85
N LYS A 131 -9.99 10.17 9.46
CA LYS A 131 -9.44 11.52 9.26
C LYS A 131 -9.12 11.78 7.78
N TYR A 132 -8.46 10.85 7.09
CA TYR A 132 -8.09 11.03 5.69
C TYR A 132 -9.29 10.93 4.74
N ARG A 133 -10.28 10.08 5.03
CA ARG A 133 -11.55 10.04 4.29
C ARG A 133 -12.30 11.37 4.42
N SER A 134 -12.42 11.91 5.64
CA SER A 134 -13.04 13.24 5.85
C SER A 134 -12.25 14.37 5.18
N ALA A 135 -10.92 14.30 5.21
CA ALA A 135 -10.06 15.26 4.54
C ALA A 135 -10.22 15.21 3.01
N LEU A 136 -10.33 14.03 2.42
CA LEU A 136 -10.58 13.84 0.99
C LEU A 136 -11.90 14.50 0.56
N VAL A 137 -12.99 14.21 1.27
CA VAL A 137 -14.31 14.83 1.00
C VAL A 137 -14.25 16.35 1.16
N SER A 138 -13.60 16.83 2.23
CA SER A 138 -13.46 18.26 2.50
C SER A 138 -12.62 18.97 1.44
N TYR A 139 -11.55 18.31 0.97
CA TYR A 139 -10.71 18.83 -0.10
C TYR A 139 -11.51 18.93 -1.40
N MET A 140 -12.22 17.88 -1.80
CA MET A 140 -13.07 17.88 -2.99
C MET A 140 -14.11 18.99 -2.98
N LYS A 141 -14.81 19.20 -1.84
CA LYS A 141 -15.76 20.31 -1.69
C LYS A 141 -15.13 21.68 -1.94
N ARG A 142 -13.85 21.85 -1.58
CA ARG A 142 -13.11 23.11 -1.74
C ARG A 142 -12.51 23.26 -3.13
N SER A 143 -11.99 22.18 -3.71
CA SER A 143 -11.33 22.20 -5.02
C SER A 143 -12.33 22.15 -6.18
N HIS A 144 -13.54 21.65 -5.93
CA HIS A 144 -14.62 21.52 -6.90
C HIS A 144 -15.92 22.14 -6.36
N PRO A 145 -15.96 23.46 -6.10
CA PRO A 145 -17.16 24.13 -5.58
C PRO A 145 -18.36 24.07 -6.55
N GLU A 146 -18.11 23.76 -7.83
CA GLU A 146 -19.11 23.57 -8.86
C GLU A 146 -19.91 22.25 -8.74
N LEU A 147 -19.42 21.27 -7.97
CA LEU A 147 -20.08 19.98 -7.85
C LEU A 147 -21.26 20.04 -6.87
N GLU A 148 -22.43 19.65 -7.35
CA GLU A 148 -23.59 19.39 -6.49
C GLU A 148 -23.36 18.16 -5.59
N HIS A 149 -24.22 18.01 -4.57
CA HIS A 149 -24.08 16.97 -3.55
C HIS A 149 -23.95 15.56 -4.13
N GLU A 150 -24.83 15.18 -5.07
CA GLU A 150 -24.82 13.86 -5.71
C GLU A 150 -23.57 13.65 -6.57
N ALA A 151 -23.13 14.67 -7.30
CA ALA A 151 -21.92 14.59 -8.12
C ALA A 151 -20.66 14.43 -7.25
N LEU A 152 -20.61 15.13 -6.12
CA LEU A 152 -19.56 14.97 -5.12
C LEU A 152 -19.56 13.55 -4.52
N LEU A 153 -20.72 13.02 -4.14
CA LEU A 153 -20.84 11.66 -3.62
C LEU A 153 -20.37 10.63 -4.66
N GLY A 154 -20.82 10.77 -5.91
CA GLY A 154 -20.38 9.91 -7.01
C GLY A 154 -18.87 9.97 -7.25
N ARG A 155 -18.26 11.15 -7.13
CA ARG A 155 -16.80 11.32 -7.20
C ARG A 155 -16.09 10.59 -6.06
N VAL A 156 -16.54 10.77 -4.82
CA VAL A 156 -15.98 10.10 -3.64
C VAL A 156 -16.06 8.58 -3.79
N GLN A 157 -17.24 8.06 -4.16
CA GLN A 157 -17.47 6.64 -4.38
C GLN A 157 -16.57 6.09 -5.49
N ALA A 158 -16.43 6.80 -6.60
CA ALA A 158 -15.56 6.37 -7.70
C ALA A 158 -14.10 6.29 -7.27
N LEU A 159 -13.57 7.32 -6.57
CA LEU A 159 -12.19 7.30 -6.11
C LEU A 159 -11.95 6.22 -5.05
N LEU A 160 -12.83 6.06 -4.07
CA LEU A 160 -12.70 4.97 -3.10
C LEU A 160 -12.86 3.60 -3.76
N GLY A 161 -13.71 3.47 -4.78
CA GLY A 161 -13.86 2.25 -5.57
C GLY A 161 -12.58 1.83 -6.29
N THR A 162 -11.71 2.78 -6.66
CA THR A 162 -10.39 2.43 -7.24
C THR A 162 -9.51 1.65 -6.25
N LEU A 163 -9.71 1.81 -4.94
CA LEU A 163 -8.97 1.05 -3.92
C LEU A 163 -9.36 -0.42 -3.95
N THR A 164 -10.64 -0.74 -4.17
CA THR A 164 -11.08 -2.13 -4.39
C THR A 164 -10.44 -2.74 -5.63
N SER A 165 -10.38 -2.00 -6.75
CA SER A 165 -9.69 -2.45 -7.95
C SER A 165 -8.19 -2.65 -7.73
N LEU A 166 -7.58 -1.81 -6.90
CA LEU A 166 -6.18 -1.96 -6.51
C LEU A 166 -5.93 -3.20 -5.66
N GLU A 167 -6.85 -3.60 -4.79
CA GLU A 167 -6.73 -4.86 -4.02
C GLU A 167 -6.71 -6.08 -4.95
N VAL A 168 -7.57 -6.09 -5.98
CA VAL A 168 -7.56 -7.16 -6.99
C VAL A 168 -6.24 -7.18 -7.77
N ALA A 169 -5.74 -6.01 -8.18
CA ALA A 169 -4.46 -5.89 -8.88
C ALA A 169 -3.28 -6.30 -7.98
N LYS A 170 -3.33 -5.97 -6.68
CA LYS A 170 -2.35 -6.37 -5.67
C LYS A 170 -2.30 -7.89 -5.53
N GLU A 171 -3.45 -8.55 -5.45
CA GLU A 171 -3.51 -10.00 -5.32
C GLU A 171 -2.99 -10.71 -6.57
N PHE A 172 -3.32 -10.20 -7.75
CA PHE A 172 -2.77 -10.67 -9.01
C PHE A 172 -1.23 -10.55 -9.02
N ASP A 173 -0.69 -9.38 -8.70
CA ASP A 173 0.76 -9.13 -8.69
C ASP A 173 1.49 -10.02 -7.67
N ASN A 174 0.96 -10.12 -6.44
CA ASN A 174 1.51 -10.98 -5.40
C ASN A 174 1.54 -12.46 -5.82
N SER A 175 0.46 -12.95 -6.44
CA SER A 175 0.38 -14.33 -6.93
C SER A 175 1.46 -14.61 -7.98
N ARG A 176 1.70 -13.67 -8.90
CA ARG A 176 2.74 -13.80 -9.92
C ARG A 176 4.15 -13.68 -9.36
N LEU A 177 4.36 -12.80 -8.38
CA LEU A 177 5.64 -12.70 -7.68
C LEU A 177 5.99 -14.02 -6.96
N ILE A 178 5.02 -14.65 -6.30
CA ILE A 178 5.20 -15.96 -5.66
C ILE A 178 5.58 -17.02 -6.71
N GLU A 179 4.88 -17.06 -7.85
CA GLU A 179 5.19 -18.00 -8.94
C GLU A 179 6.61 -17.79 -9.49
N ALA A 180 7.04 -16.53 -9.68
CA ALA A 180 8.38 -16.18 -10.14
C ALA A 180 9.46 -16.61 -9.13
N ILE A 181 9.23 -16.39 -7.83
CA ILE A 181 10.11 -16.85 -6.74
C ILE A 181 10.24 -18.37 -6.76
N LEU A 182 9.12 -19.09 -6.85
CA LEU A 182 9.11 -20.56 -6.87
C LEU A 182 9.84 -21.14 -8.09
N ARG A 183 9.77 -20.44 -9.24
CA ARG A 183 10.46 -20.82 -10.48
C ARG A 183 11.92 -20.36 -10.55
N ASN A 184 12.42 -19.65 -9.53
CA ASN A 184 13.75 -19.02 -9.51
C ASN A 184 14.01 -18.08 -10.71
N ASN A 185 12.95 -17.52 -11.29
CA ASN A 185 13.02 -16.56 -12.39
C ASN A 185 13.07 -15.15 -11.78
N GLY A 186 14.26 -14.54 -11.78
CA GLY A 186 14.43 -13.14 -11.34
C GLY A 186 15.60 -12.88 -10.40
N ASP A 187 16.47 -13.86 -10.14
CA ASP A 187 17.63 -13.72 -9.23
C ASP A 187 17.24 -13.11 -7.86
N MET A 188 16.00 -13.37 -7.41
CA MET A 188 15.45 -12.86 -6.16
C MET A 188 15.97 -13.62 -4.94
N ARG A 189 17.01 -14.45 -5.11
CA ARG A 189 17.86 -14.94 -4.01
C ARG A 189 18.77 -13.81 -3.53
N GLY A 190 18.19 -12.68 -3.15
CA GLY A 190 18.74 -11.96 -2.01
C GLY A 190 18.84 -12.98 -0.89
N ARG A 191 20.00 -13.07 -0.22
CA ARG A 191 20.18 -13.92 0.96
C ARG A 191 19.09 -13.57 1.98
N LEU A 192 17.94 -14.23 1.92
CA LEU A 192 17.08 -14.40 3.06
C LEU A 192 17.97 -15.16 4.04
N THR A 193 18.51 -14.43 5.02
CA THR A 193 19.15 -15.03 6.18
C THR A 193 18.24 -16.16 6.63
N ILE A 194 18.78 -17.37 6.58
CA ILE A 194 18.18 -18.68 6.84
C ILE A 194 17.37 -18.75 8.16
N GLY A 195 17.37 -17.70 8.98
CA GLY A 195 16.67 -17.61 10.26
C GLY A 195 15.15 -17.39 10.23
N VAL A 196 14.48 -17.20 9.09
CA VAL A 196 13.00 -17.04 9.07
C VAL A 196 12.27 -18.26 8.47
N HIS A 197 13.00 -19.34 8.15
CA HIS A 197 12.41 -20.61 7.67
C HIS A 197 12.77 -21.83 8.54
N MET A 198 13.44 -21.65 9.69
CA MET A 198 13.91 -22.77 10.52
C MET A 198 13.28 -22.88 11.92
N ASP A 199 12.43 -21.94 12.36
CA ASP A 199 11.82 -22.03 13.70
C ASP A 199 10.37 -22.58 13.72
N SER A 200 9.85 -23.06 12.58
CA SER A 200 8.58 -23.79 12.55
C SER A 200 8.73 -25.31 12.79
N ASN A 201 9.95 -25.83 12.93
CA ASN A 201 10.20 -27.28 13.08
C ASN A 201 10.88 -27.69 14.38
N ARG A 202 10.96 -26.79 15.36
CA ARG A 202 11.38 -27.15 16.72
C ARG A 202 10.67 -26.29 17.76
N MET A 203 9.51 -26.75 18.20
CA MET A 203 9.20 -26.94 19.62
C MET A 203 8.14 -28.04 19.70
N ASP A 204 8.59 -29.18 20.20
CA ASP A 204 7.90 -30.35 20.79
C ASP A 204 6.62 -30.92 20.15
#